data_AF-A0A960KG32-F1
#
_entry.id   AF-A0A960KG32-F1
#
_cell.length_a   1.000
_cell.length_b   1.000
_cell.length_c   1.000
_cell.angle_alpha   90.00
_cell.angle_beta   90.00
_cell.angle_gamma   90.00
#
_symmetry.space_group_name_H-M   'P 1'
#
loop_
_entity.id
_entity.type
_entity.pdbx_description
1 polymer ?
#
loop_
_entity_poly.entity_id
_entity_poly.type
_entity_poly.pdbx_seq_one_letter_code
_entity_poly.pdbx_strand_id
1 'polypeptide(L)'
;HASEGALSPFVEGGYHHAVYGADVVLAPLNLCAETLDAIRNHSWNRPAPSTPEGEVVAWADRLAYVCHDFEDAVDAGIVEPHELPAAVAEVVGSDRRTQLHRFITAMVQTIASTGTVSLRTEEAEALAAFREFNYERIYLRPEAIDQADRSSRLIAGLAEFYLEHPARLPDAVGLVPGSPEATAAAVHYVSGMTDRFAHRAALDLLGWDERALPRSA
;
A
#
# COMPACT_ATOMS: atom_id res chain seq x y z
N HIS A 1 4.09 1.55 1.36
CA HIS A 1 4.97 2.60 1.91
C HIS A 1 6.41 2.13 2.10
N ALA A 2 6.73 1.15 2.96
CA ALA A 2 8.13 0.71 3.18
C ALA A 2 8.84 0.27 1.89
N SER A 3 8.16 -0.51 1.04
CA SER A 3 8.67 -0.93 -0.28
C SER A 3 8.94 0.25 -1.23
N GLU A 4 8.15 1.31 -1.17
CA GLU A 4 8.30 2.45 -2.07
C GLU A 4 9.56 3.25 -1.76
N GLY A 5 9.82 3.51 -0.48
CA GLY A 5 11.07 4.14 -0.05
C GLY A 5 12.28 3.26 -0.37
N ALA A 6 12.19 1.95 -0.11
CA ALA A 6 13.28 1.02 -0.33
C ALA A 6 13.64 0.81 -1.81
N LEU A 7 12.65 0.78 -2.71
CA LEU A 7 12.88 0.52 -4.13
C LEU A 7 13.09 1.78 -4.97
N SER A 8 12.68 2.96 -4.47
CA SER A 8 12.82 4.23 -5.20
C SER A 8 14.23 4.54 -5.69
N PRO A 9 15.32 4.26 -4.93
CA PRO A 9 16.68 4.50 -5.42
C PRO A 9 17.05 3.70 -6.69
N PHE A 10 16.35 2.60 -6.97
CA PHE A 10 16.64 1.70 -8.08
C PHE A 10 15.75 1.93 -9.31
N VAL A 11 14.77 2.83 -9.22
CA VAL A 11 13.83 3.11 -10.31
C VAL A 11 13.95 4.57 -10.71
N GLU A 12 14.19 4.81 -12.00
CA GLU A 12 14.24 6.16 -12.55
C GLU A 12 12.90 6.87 -12.31
N GLY A 13 12.95 8.05 -11.68
CA GLY A 13 11.74 8.79 -11.28
C GLY A 13 11.09 8.31 -9.97
N GLY A 14 11.64 7.29 -9.32
CA GLY A 14 11.17 6.71 -8.06
C GLY A 14 10.20 5.54 -8.25
N TYR A 15 9.96 4.80 -7.16
CA TYR A 15 9.05 3.66 -7.14
C TYR A 15 7.75 4.05 -6.44
N HIS A 16 6.63 3.91 -7.15
CA HIS A 16 5.28 4.01 -6.58
C HIS A 16 4.50 2.76 -6.92
N HIS A 17 3.96 2.06 -5.92
CA HIS A 17 3.37 0.72 -6.10
C HIS A 17 2.25 0.72 -7.15
N ALA A 18 1.34 1.70 -7.10
CA ALA A 18 0.24 1.84 -8.05
C ALA A 18 0.71 2.05 -9.50
N VAL A 19 1.72 2.89 -9.71
CA VAL A 19 2.26 3.21 -11.04
C VAL A 19 3.04 2.02 -11.59
N TYR A 20 3.93 1.47 -10.77
CA TYR A 20 4.72 0.30 -11.15
C TYR A 20 3.83 -0.91 -11.43
N GLY A 21 2.79 -1.11 -10.63
CA GLY A 21 1.77 -2.14 -10.85
C GLY A 21 1.10 -1.99 -12.22
N ALA A 22 0.58 -0.81 -12.54
CA ALA A 22 -0.10 -0.55 -13.80
C ALA A 22 0.83 -0.63 -15.02
N ASP A 23 1.99 0.03 -14.95
CA ASP A 23 2.82 0.30 -16.12
C ASP A 23 3.89 -0.77 -16.38
N VAL A 24 4.22 -1.59 -15.38
CA VAL A 24 5.26 -2.62 -15.47
C VAL A 24 4.67 -4.01 -15.24
N VAL A 25 4.07 -4.23 -14.06
CA VAL A 25 3.62 -5.58 -13.66
C VAL A 25 2.49 -6.08 -14.55
N LEU A 26 1.51 -5.22 -14.85
CA LEU A 26 0.31 -5.59 -15.60
C LEU A 26 0.44 -5.38 -17.11
N ALA A 27 1.51 -4.75 -17.59
CA ALA A 27 1.73 -4.48 -19.01
C ALA A 27 1.61 -5.72 -19.91
N PRO A 28 2.11 -6.92 -19.53
CA PRO A 28 1.98 -8.12 -20.34
C PRO A 28 0.55 -8.66 -20.49
N LEU A 29 -0.39 -8.21 -19.65
CA LEU A 29 -1.76 -8.75 -19.61
C LEU A 29 -2.70 -8.10 -20.64
N ASN A 30 -2.26 -7.06 -21.35
CA ASN A 30 -3.05 -6.35 -22.37
C ASN A 30 -4.44 -5.90 -21.86
N LEU A 31 -4.47 -5.32 -20.65
CA LEU A 31 -5.68 -4.76 -20.06
C LEU A 31 -6.11 -3.47 -20.76
N CYS A 32 -7.38 -3.08 -20.61
CA CYS A 32 -7.85 -1.81 -21.16
C CYS A 32 -7.24 -0.62 -20.42
N ALA A 33 -7.15 0.52 -21.12
CA ALA A 33 -6.54 1.74 -20.60
C ALA A 33 -7.23 2.24 -19.33
N GLU A 34 -8.56 2.09 -19.24
CA GLU A 34 -9.38 2.51 -18.11
C GLU A 34 -9.08 1.70 -16.85
N THR A 35 -8.85 0.38 -17.00
CA THR A 35 -8.47 -0.49 -15.87
C THR A 35 -7.07 -0.13 -15.38
N LEU A 36 -6.12 0.06 -16.29
CA LEU A 36 -4.76 0.46 -15.92
C LEU A 36 -4.76 1.83 -15.25
N ASP A 37 -5.58 2.77 -15.72
CA ASP A 37 -5.71 4.10 -15.13
C ASP A 37 -6.30 4.08 -13.72
N ALA A 38 -7.36 3.29 -13.47
CA ALA A 38 -7.91 3.08 -12.14
C ALA A 38 -6.86 2.53 -11.17
N ILE A 39 -6.08 1.53 -11.60
CA ILE A 39 -4.99 0.97 -10.79
C ILE A 39 -3.88 1.99 -10.58
N ARG A 40 -3.50 2.75 -11.60
CA ARG A 40 -2.42 3.76 -11.50
C ARG A 40 -2.76 4.89 -10.53
N ASN A 41 -4.05 5.20 -10.37
CA ASN A 41 -4.51 6.41 -9.71
C ASN A 41 -5.38 6.19 -8.45
N HIS A 42 -5.48 4.96 -7.94
CA HIS A 42 -6.33 4.67 -6.77
C HIS A 42 -5.81 5.31 -5.45
N SER A 43 -4.49 5.42 -5.27
CA SER A 43 -3.89 5.86 -4.00
C SER A 43 -4.24 7.31 -3.64
N TRP A 44 -4.20 7.64 -2.34
CA TRP A 44 -4.59 8.97 -1.81
C TRP A 44 -3.81 10.17 -2.38
N ASN A 45 -2.54 9.96 -2.76
CA ASN A 45 -1.63 10.99 -3.27
C ASN A 45 -1.59 11.08 -4.80
N ARG A 46 -2.53 10.42 -5.49
CA ARG A 46 -2.63 10.38 -6.95
C ARG A 46 -3.78 11.27 -7.43
N PRO A 47 -3.76 11.72 -8.70
CA PRO A 47 -4.93 12.33 -9.33
C PRO A 47 -6.15 11.42 -9.29
N ALA A 48 -7.36 11.97 -9.50
CA ALA A 48 -8.54 11.14 -9.68
C ALA A 48 -8.39 10.26 -10.94
N PRO A 49 -8.83 8.98 -10.90
CA PRO A 49 -9.00 8.18 -12.10
C PRO A 49 -9.89 8.86 -13.13
N SER A 50 -9.69 8.53 -14.41
CA SER A 50 -10.37 9.14 -15.56
C SER A 50 -11.82 8.70 -15.76
N THR A 51 -12.26 7.66 -15.04
CA THR A 51 -13.61 7.09 -15.14
C THR A 51 -14.31 7.08 -13.78
N PRO A 52 -15.65 7.23 -13.74
CA PRO A 52 -16.41 7.11 -12.49
C PRO A 52 -16.21 5.77 -11.79
N GLU A 53 -16.10 4.67 -12.53
CA GLU A 53 -15.81 3.34 -11.98
C GLU A 53 -14.44 3.30 -11.33
N GLY A 54 -13.43 3.90 -11.96
CA GLY A 54 -12.10 4.06 -11.37
C GLY A 54 -12.13 4.90 -10.09
N GLU A 55 -12.87 6.01 -10.09
CA GLU A 55 -13.06 6.83 -8.88
C GLU A 55 -13.71 6.04 -7.75
N VAL A 56 -14.74 5.22 -8.05
CA VAL A 56 -15.38 4.35 -7.07
C VAL A 56 -14.39 3.34 -6.49
N VAL A 57 -13.52 2.75 -7.32
CA VAL A 57 -12.46 1.83 -6.83
C VAL A 57 -11.48 2.57 -5.91
N ALA A 58 -11.05 3.78 -6.30
CA ALA A 58 -10.17 4.60 -5.48
C ALA A 58 -10.80 4.92 -4.13
N TRP A 59 -12.08 5.29 -4.11
CA TRP A 59 -12.81 5.51 -2.86
C TRP A 59 -13.01 4.24 -2.04
N ALA A 60 -13.33 3.12 -2.67
CA ALA A 60 -13.50 1.84 -1.98
C ALA A 60 -12.22 1.43 -1.24
N ASP A 61 -11.06 1.57 -1.88
CA ASP A 61 -9.76 1.30 -1.27
C ASP A 61 -9.51 2.19 -0.05
N ARG A 62 -9.73 3.51 -0.19
CA ARG A 62 -9.54 4.49 0.89
C ARG A 62 -10.44 4.22 2.10
N LEU A 63 -11.71 3.88 1.85
CA LEU A 63 -12.69 3.59 2.89
C LEU A 63 -12.37 2.26 3.59
N ALA A 64 -12.06 1.22 2.81
CA ALA A 64 -11.67 -0.08 3.34
C ALA A 64 -10.42 0.06 4.21
N TYR A 65 -9.36 0.68 3.71
CA TYR A 65 -8.10 0.89 4.41
C TYR A 65 -8.29 1.54 5.79
N VAL A 66 -8.99 2.67 5.86
CA VAL A 66 -9.15 3.38 7.14
C VAL A 66 -9.95 2.56 8.16
N CYS A 67 -11.01 1.87 7.71
CA CYS A 67 -11.85 1.08 8.60
C CYS A 67 -11.16 -0.22 9.06
N HIS A 68 -10.46 -0.91 8.15
CA HIS A 68 -9.74 -2.14 8.46
C HIS A 68 -8.56 -1.89 9.38
N ASP A 69 -7.73 -0.89 9.09
CA ASP A 69 -6.54 -0.62 9.90
C ASP A 69 -6.89 -0.25 11.35
N PHE A 70 -8.02 0.43 11.56
CA PHE A 70 -8.50 0.71 12.90
C PHE A 70 -8.94 -0.57 13.63
N GLU A 71 -9.72 -1.43 12.98
CA GLU A 71 -10.18 -2.68 13.57
C GLU A 71 -9.01 -3.63 13.86
N ASP A 72 -8.04 -3.75 12.95
CA ASP A 72 -6.83 -4.55 13.16
C ASP A 72 -6.00 -4.00 14.32
N ALA A 73 -5.93 -2.66 14.46
CA ALA A 73 -5.25 -2.03 15.59
C ALA A 73 -5.99 -2.26 16.92
N VAL A 74 -7.32 -2.29 16.91
CA VAL A 74 -8.13 -2.69 18.09
C VAL A 74 -7.86 -4.15 18.46
N ASP A 75 -7.93 -5.06 17.48
CA ASP A 75 -7.73 -6.49 17.69
C ASP A 75 -6.31 -6.80 18.18
N ALA A 76 -5.32 -6.02 17.74
CA ALA A 76 -3.93 -6.11 18.20
C ALA A 76 -3.67 -5.41 19.55
N GLY A 77 -4.67 -4.74 20.16
CA GLY A 77 -4.53 -3.99 21.41
C GLY A 77 -3.63 -2.75 21.29
N ILE A 78 -3.51 -2.18 20.09
CA ILE A 78 -2.74 -0.97 19.80
C ILE A 78 -3.54 0.28 20.22
N VAL A 79 -4.84 0.24 19.99
CA VAL A 79 -5.82 1.24 20.43
C VAL A 79 -7.05 0.53 20.98
N GLU A 80 -7.82 1.22 21.81
CA GLU A 80 -9.10 0.75 22.29
C GLU A 80 -10.25 1.30 21.43
N PRO A 81 -11.38 0.59 21.28
CA PRO A 81 -12.51 1.06 20.47
C PRO A 81 -13.03 2.45 20.86
N HIS A 82 -12.93 2.80 22.15
CA HIS A 82 -13.41 4.07 22.69
C HIS A 82 -12.45 5.23 22.46
N GLU A 83 -11.23 4.98 21.94
CA GLU A 83 -10.30 6.04 21.54
C GLU A 83 -10.68 6.66 20.20
N LEU A 84 -11.58 6.03 19.41
CA LEU A 84 -12.06 6.58 18.16
C LEU A 84 -12.72 7.95 18.41
N PRO A 85 -12.33 9.02 17.69
CA PRO A 85 -12.87 10.35 17.95
C PRO A 85 -14.39 10.39 17.80
N ALA A 86 -15.07 11.14 18.67
CA ALA A 86 -16.54 11.29 18.60
C ALA A 86 -17.00 11.81 17.22
N ALA A 87 -16.24 12.74 16.62
CA ALA A 87 -16.48 13.26 15.27
C ALA A 87 -16.48 12.18 14.17
N VAL A 88 -15.86 11.02 14.43
CA VAL A 88 -15.90 9.85 13.55
C VAL A 88 -17.01 8.91 13.99
N ALA A 89 -17.01 8.52 15.27
CA ALA A 89 -17.91 7.49 15.80
C ALA A 89 -19.39 7.89 15.71
N GLU A 90 -19.74 9.17 15.86
CA GLU A 90 -21.11 9.66 15.73
C GLU A 90 -21.60 9.63 14.28
N VAL A 91 -20.71 9.91 13.33
CA VAL A 91 -21.03 9.99 11.90
C VAL A 91 -21.07 8.60 11.28
N VAL A 92 -20.01 7.80 11.46
CA VAL A 92 -19.86 6.51 10.76
C VAL A 92 -19.92 5.29 11.68
N GLY A 93 -20.03 5.47 13.00
CA GLY A 93 -20.10 4.36 13.95
C GLY A 93 -18.73 3.88 14.43
N SER A 94 -18.75 2.98 15.41
CA SER A 94 -17.56 2.50 16.12
C SER A 94 -17.11 1.09 15.72
N ASP A 95 -17.89 0.37 14.90
CA ASP A 95 -17.53 -0.93 14.36
C ASP A 95 -17.39 -0.90 12.84
N ARG A 96 -16.47 -1.70 12.29
CA ARG A 96 -16.14 -1.73 10.86
C ARG A 96 -17.36 -1.91 9.97
N ARG A 97 -18.30 -2.77 10.34
CA ARG A 97 -19.50 -3.04 9.54
C ARG A 97 -20.35 -1.78 9.42
N THR A 98 -20.60 -1.08 10.52
CA THR A 98 -21.36 0.18 10.53
C THR A 98 -20.62 1.27 9.75
N GLN A 99 -19.31 1.39 9.92
CA GLN A 99 -18.46 2.35 9.22
C GLN A 99 -18.55 2.20 7.71
N LEU A 100 -18.26 1.00 7.19
CA LEU A 100 -18.35 0.71 5.76
C LEU A 100 -19.77 0.95 5.24
N HIS A 101 -20.79 0.49 5.96
CA HIS A 101 -22.18 0.68 5.53
C HIS A 101 -22.55 2.16 5.38
N ARG A 102 -22.16 3.01 6.34
CA ARG A 102 -22.49 4.43 6.31
C ARG A 102 -21.73 5.18 5.24
N PHE A 103 -20.42 4.95 5.08
CA PHE A 103 -19.65 5.53 3.99
C PHE A 103 -20.17 5.15 2.61
N ILE A 104 -20.42 3.85 2.39
CA ILE A 104 -20.96 3.35 1.11
C ILE A 104 -22.34 3.95 0.84
N THR A 105 -23.23 3.98 1.84
CA THR A 105 -24.57 4.55 1.69
C THR A 105 -24.52 6.03 1.37
N ALA A 106 -23.67 6.81 2.07
CA ALA A 106 -23.49 8.23 1.80
C ALA A 106 -22.99 8.47 0.37
N MET A 107 -22.00 7.70 -0.09
CA MET A 107 -21.46 7.81 -1.45
C MET A 107 -22.51 7.49 -2.51
N VAL A 108 -23.24 6.38 -2.37
CA VAL A 108 -24.29 5.99 -3.32
C VAL A 108 -25.39 7.06 -3.38
N GLN A 109 -25.80 7.62 -2.24
CA GLN A 109 -26.80 8.68 -2.19
C GLN A 109 -26.31 9.98 -2.86
N THR A 110 -25.05 10.35 -2.66
CA THR A 110 -24.44 11.52 -3.30
C THR A 110 -24.36 11.33 -4.81
N ILE A 111 -23.92 10.16 -5.29
CA ILE A 111 -23.87 9.83 -6.73
C ILE A 111 -25.28 9.90 -7.33
N ALA A 112 -26.27 9.29 -6.67
CA ALA A 112 -27.65 9.26 -7.17
C ALA A 112 -28.28 10.65 -7.26
N SER A 113 -27.90 11.59 -6.39
CA SER A 113 -28.47 12.94 -6.36
C SER A 113 -27.71 13.98 -7.16
N THR A 114 -26.40 13.82 -7.32
CA THR A 114 -25.51 14.84 -7.93
C THR A 114 -24.82 14.38 -9.21
N GLY A 115 -24.72 13.07 -9.45
CA GLY A 115 -23.94 12.49 -10.53
C GLY A 115 -22.42 12.47 -10.28
N THR A 116 -21.96 12.88 -9.10
CA THR A 116 -20.54 12.98 -8.74
C THR A 116 -20.15 11.89 -7.74
N VAL A 117 -18.97 11.26 -7.93
CA VAL A 117 -18.40 10.28 -6.99
C VAL A 117 -17.74 11.03 -5.82
N SER A 118 -18.53 11.29 -4.78
CA SER A 118 -18.05 11.97 -3.58
C SER A 118 -18.84 11.58 -2.33
N LEU A 119 -18.29 11.97 -1.17
CA LEU A 119 -18.99 11.95 0.11
C LEU A 119 -19.66 13.30 0.35
N ARG A 120 -20.67 13.32 1.25
CA ARG A 120 -21.19 14.59 1.78
C ARG A 120 -20.17 15.14 2.78
N THR A 121 -20.30 16.43 3.11
CA THR A 121 -19.37 17.13 4.00
C THR A 121 -19.14 16.37 5.31
N GLU A 122 -20.21 15.91 5.97
CA GLU A 122 -20.13 15.22 7.26
C GLU A 122 -19.29 13.94 7.19
N GLU A 123 -19.53 13.06 6.19
CA GLU A 123 -18.72 11.85 6.03
C GLU A 123 -17.31 12.14 5.52
N ALA A 124 -17.11 13.18 4.70
CA ALA A 124 -15.79 13.57 4.24
C ALA A 124 -14.91 14.06 5.41
N GLU A 125 -15.47 14.87 6.30
CA GLU A 125 -14.82 15.34 7.53
C GLU A 125 -14.55 14.18 8.49
N ALA A 126 -15.51 13.27 8.66
CA ALA A 126 -15.32 12.07 9.47
C ALA A 126 -14.19 11.18 8.91
N LEU A 127 -14.13 10.96 7.59
CA LEU A 127 -13.05 10.20 6.97
C LEU A 127 -11.68 10.86 7.17
N ALA A 128 -11.61 12.18 7.04
CA ALA A 128 -10.38 12.93 7.26
C ALA A 128 -9.89 12.78 8.71
N ALA A 129 -10.78 12.98 9.69
CA ALA A 129 -10.46 12.80 11.12
C ALA A 129 -10.11 11.34 11.45
N PHE A 130 -10.75 10.37 10.80
CA PHE A 130 -10.46 8.95 11.01
C PHE A 130 -9.08 8.59 10.46
N ARG A 131 -8.73 9.08 9.27
CA ARG A 131 -7.40 8.90 8.69
C ARG A 131 -6.32 9.56 9.54
N GLU A 132 -6.57 10.75 10.06
CA GLU A 132 -5.65 11.45 10.98
C GLU A 132 -5.43 10.65 12.27
N PHE A 133 -6.51 10.15 12.88
CA PHE A 133 -6.42 9.28 14.05
C PHE A 133 -5.57 8.03 13.79
N ASN A 134 -5.82 7.30 12.69
CA ASN A 134 -5.02 6.13 12.35
C ASN A 134 -3.54 6.51 12.15
N TYR A 135 -3.27 7.65 11.53
CA TYR A 135 -1.91 8.13 11.35
C TYR A 135 -1.18 8.37 12.66
N GLU A 136 -1.79 9.13 13.57
CA GLU A 136 -1.17 9.49 14.84
C GLU A 136 -1.07 8.32 15.82
N ARG A 137 -2.11 7.49 15.90
CA ARG A 137 -2.26 6.46 16.93
C ARG A 137 -1.74 5.09 16.50
N ILE A 138 -1.70 4.81 15.20
CA ILE A 138 -1.32 3.50 14.66
C ILE A 138 0.02 3.61 13.92
N TYR A 139 0.12 4.46 12.90
CA TYR A 139 1.30 4.45 12.01
C TYR A 139 2.52 5.19 12.57
N LEU A 140 2.35 6.26 13.34
CA LEU A 140 3.46 7.04 13.93
C LEU A 140 4.04 6.43 15.21
N ARG A 141 3.55 5.27 15.63
CA ARG A 141 4.08 4.59 16.81
C ARG A 141 5.55 4.18 16.60
N PRO A 142 6.41 4.28 17.63
CA PRO A 142 7.80 3.87 17.52
C PRO A 142 7.97 2.43 17.02
N GLU A 143 7.10 1.50 17.44
CA GLU A 143 7.16 0.11 16.99
C GLU A 143 6.76 -0.05 15.52
N ALA A 144 5.79 0.74 15.03
CA ALA A 144 5.37 0.72 13.63
C ALA A 144 6.47 1.31 12.73
N ILE A 145 7.13 2.38 13.19
CA ILE A 145 8.28 2.99 12.50
C ILE A 145 9.46 2.02 12.46
N ASP A 146 9.86 1.42 13.58
CA ASP A 146 10.97 0.44 13.61
C ASP A 146 10.67 -0.76 12.68
N GLN A 147 9.43 -1.22 12.68
CA GLN A 147 8.97 -2.28 11.79
C GLN A 147 9.08 -1.86 10.31
N ALA A 148 8.61 -0.66 9.95
CA ALA A 148 8.72 -0.12 8.59
C ALA A 148 10.19 0.05 8.16
N ASP A 149 11.07 0.47 9.06
CA ASP A 149 12.50 0.62 8.81
C ASP A 149 13.20 -0.73 8.60
N ARG A 150 12.81 -1.77 9.35
CA ARG A 150 13.29 -3.14 9.12
C ARG A 150 12.84 -3.65 7.76
N SER A 151 11.57 -3.46 7.41
CA SER A 151 11.03 -3.88 6.11
C SER A 151 11.72 -3.16 4.96
N SER A 152 11.99 -1.86 5.13
CA SER A 152 12.68 -1.06 4.12
C SER A 152 14.12 -1.54 3.91
N ARG A 153 14.86 -1.81 5.00
CA ARG A 153 16.22 -2.39 4.93
C ARG A 153 16.22 -3.78 4.29
N LEU A 154 15.23 -4.61 4.60
CA LEU A 154 15.09 -5.96 4.04
C LEU A 154 14.93 -5.89 2.52
N ILE A 155 13.99 -5.07 2.05
CA ILE A 155 13.70 -4.92 0.63
C ILE A 155 14.89 -4.31 -0.11
N ALA A 156 15.52 -3.26 0.44
CA ALA A 156 16.70 -2.64 -0.15
C ALA A 156 17.87 -3.62 -0.24
N GLY A 157 18.19 -4.34 0.85
CA GLY A 157 19.30 -5.30 0.86
C GLY A 157 19.09 -6.46 -0.12
N LEU A 158 17.85 -6.92 -0.30
CA LEU A 158 17.53 -7.92 -1.33
C LEU A 158 17.68 -7.34 -2.74
N ALA A 159 17.22 -6.11 -2.99
CA ALA A 159 17.37 -5.46 -4.28
C ALA A 159 18.85 -5.27 -4.65
N GLU A 160 19.67 -4.79 -3.71
CA GLU A 160 21.13 -4.65 -3.86
C GLU A 160 21.80 -5.99 -4.18
N PHE A 161 21.46 -7.05 -3.44
CA PHE A 161 22.01 -8.38 -3.68
C PHE A 161 21.71 -8.89 -5.09
N TYR A 162 20.47 -8.77 -5.57
CA TYR A 162 20.12 -9.24 -6.91
C TYR A 162 20.68 -8.35 -8.02
N LEU A 163 20.94 -7.08 -7.74
CA LEU A 163 21.63 -6.17 -8.65
C LEU A 163 23.11 -6.54 -8.83
N GLU A 164 23.79 -6.91 -7.74
CA GLU A 164 25.19 -7.36 -7.77
C GLU A 164 25.33 -8.81 -8.30
N HIS A 165 24.29 -9.62 -8.10
CA HIS A 165 24.27 -11.03 -8.45
C HIS A 165 23.08 -11.39 -9.35
N PRO A 166 22.93 -10.79 -10.54
CA PRO A 166 21.78 -11.03 -11.41
C PRO A 166 21.67 -12.49 -11.85
N ALA A 167 22.78 -13.25 -11.89
CA ALA A 167 22.78 -14.69 -12.13
C ALA A 167 21.96 -15.52 -11.11
N ARG A 168 21.58 -14.92 -9.96
CA ARG A 168 20.71 -15.54 -8.94
C ARG A 168 19.23 -15.27 -9.18
N LEU A 169 18.87 -14.40 -10.12
CA LEU A 169 17.49 -14.16 -10.52
C LEU A 169 16.96 -15.34 -11.35
N PRO A 170 15.65 -15.60 -11.31
CA PRO A 170 14.99 -16.39 -12.34
C PRO A 170 15.23 -15.75 -13.71
N ASP A 171 15.46 -16.58 -14.74
CA ASP A 171 15.64 -16.13 -16.14
C ASP A 171 16.78 -15.11 -16.36
N ALA A 172 17.87 -15.23 -15.60
CA ALA A 172 19.04 -14.34 -15.64
C ALA A 172 19.85 -14.31 -16.95
N VAL A 173 19.36 -14.94 -18.03
CA VAL A 173 20.10 -15.11 -19.28
C VAL A 173 20.37 -13.74 -19.90
N GLY A 174 21.66 -13.39 -20.02
CA GLY A 174 22.09 -12.13 -20.63
C GLY A 174 22.04 -10.91 -19.70
N LEU A 175 21.66 -11.08 -18.43
CA LEU A 175 21.72 -9.98 -17.46
C LEU A 175 23.17 -9.72 -17.02
N VAL A 176 23.61 -8.47 -17.17
CA VAL A 176 24.95 -8.04 -16.78
C VAL A 176 24.86 -7.25 -15.47
N PRO A 177 25.70 -7.55 -14.46
CA PRO A 177 25.70 -6.81 -13.20
C PRO A 177 25.84 -5.29 -13.42
N GLY A 178 24.99 -4.51 -12.75
CA GLY A 178 24.95 -3.06 -12.86
C GLY A 178 24.33 -2.49 -14.14
N SER A 179 23.79 -3.33 -15.04
CA SER A 179 23.03 -2.84 -16.20
C SER A 179 21.61 -2.40 -15.81
N PRO A 180 20.98 -1.47 -16.56
CA PRO A 180 19.58 -1.08 -16.33
C PRO A 180 18.61 -2.27 -16.34
N GLU A 181 18.85 -3.26 -17.19
CA GLU A 181 18.04 -4.48 -17.31
C GLU A 181 18.16 -5.35 -16.05
N ALA A 182 19.36 -5.50 -15.50
CA ALA A 182 19.57 -6.22 -14.25
C ALA A 182 18.89 -5.50 -13.07
N THR A 183 18.97 -4.17 -13.02
CA THR A 183 18.25 -3.36 -12.02
C THR A 183 16.74 -3.55 -12.13
N ALA A 184 16.18 -3.44 -13.33
CA ALA A 184 14.75 -3.63 -13.55
C ALA A 184 14.29 -5.04 -13.15
N ALA A 185 15.07 -6.08 -13.50
CA ALA A 185 14.78 -7.46 -13.13
C ALA A 185 14.85 -7.69 -11.61
N ALA A 186 15.84 -7.11 -10.93
CA ALA A 186 15.98 -7.19 -9.48
C ALA A 186 14.78 -6.53 -8.77
N VAL A 187 14.42 -5.30 -9.16
CA VAL A 187 13.25 -4.59 -8.61
C VAL A 187 11.97 -5.37 -8.85
N HIS A 188 11.76 -5.88 -10.07
CA HIS A 188 10.58 -6.67 -10.41
C HIS A 188 10.49 -7.93 -9.54
N TYR A 189 11.60 -8.66 -9.40
CA TYR A 189 11.64 -9.88 -8.61
C TYR A 189 11.41 -9.63 -7.12
N VAL A 190 12.08 -8.62 -6.54
CA VAL A 190 11.95 -8.28 -5.11
C VAL A 190 10.56 -7.75 -4.79
N SER A 191 9.98 -6.88 -5.63
CA SER A 191 8.63 -6.36 -5.42
C SER A 191 7.53 -7.43 -5.53
N GLY A 192 7.79 -8.54 -6.21
CA GLY A 192 6.89 -9.70 -6.31
C GLY A 192 7.06 -10.74 -5.20
N MET A 193 7.97 -10.54 -4.24
CA MET A 193 8.18 -11.51 -3.17
C MET A 193 7.05 -11.47 -2.13
N THR A 194 6.67 -12.66 -1.66
CA THR A 194 5.91 -12.76 -0.39
C THR A 194 6.84 -12.51 0.80
N ASP A 195 6.32 -11.97 1.91
CA ASP A 195 7.08 -11.70 3.14
C ASP A 195 7.89 -12.92 3.61
N ARG A 196 7.23 -14.09 3.66
CA ARG A 196 7.89 -15.35 4.06
C ARG A 196 9.05 -15.70 3.14
N PHE A 197 8.93 -15.45 1.84
CA PHE A 197 10.01 -15.70 0.89
C PHE A 197 11.16 -14.70 1.09
N ALA A 198 10.84 -13.41 1.23
CA ALA A 198 11.83 -12.36 1.45
C ALA A 198 12.63 -12.58 2.74
N HIS A 199 11.95 -12.98 3.84
CA HIS A 199 12.60 -13.31 5.11
C HIS A 199 13.61 -14.45 4.95
N ARG A 200 13.18 -15.56 4.33
CA ARG A 200 14.08 -16.69 4.07
C ARG A 200 15.25 -16.29 3.18
N ALA A 201 14.99 -15.53 2.12
CA ALA A 201 16.04 -15.04 1.23
C ALA A 201 17.06 -14.16 1.97
N ALA A 202 16.62 -13.33 2.92
CA ALA A 202 17.54 -12.52 3.72
C ALA A 202 18.44 -13.37 4.63
N LEU A 203 17.91 -14.42 5.26
CA LEU A 203 18.71 -15.36 6.04
C LEU A 203 19.71 -16.10 5.16
N ASP A 204 19.25 -16.66 4.04
CA ASP A 204 20.04 -17.56 3.19
C ASP A 204 21.07 -16.81 2.33
N LEU A 205 20.74 -15.60 1.86
CA LEU A 205 21.55 -14.86 0.87
C LEU A 205 22.32 -13.70 1.50
N LEU A 206 21.71 -12.98 2.44
CA LEU A 206 22.32 -11.82 3.09
C LEU A 206 22.98 -12.17 4.42
N GLY A 207 22.75 -13.40 4.94
CA GLY A 207 23.27 -13.83 6.23
C GLY A 207 22.69 -13.05 7.41
N TRP A 208 21.47 -12.53 7.27
CA TRP A 208 20.81 -11.77 8.34
C TRP A 208 20.49 -12.66 9.56
N ASP A 209 20.44 -12.03 10.74
CA ASP A 209 19.91 -12.67 11.94
C ASP A 209 18.38 -12.57 11.95
N GLU A 210 17.69 -13.62 12.39
CA GLU A 210 16.22 -13.64 12.47
C GLU A 210 15.65 -12.46 13.27
N ARG A 211 16.37 -11.96 14.28
CA ARG A 211 15.96 -10.83 15.12
C ARG A 211 16.01 -9.49 14.38
N ALA A 212 16.75 -9.42 13.29
CA ALA A 212 16.83 -8.23 12.43
C ALA A 212 15.67 -8.17 11.42
N LEU A 213 14.96 -9.29 11.22
CA LEU A 213 13.80 -9.33 10.33
C LEU A 213 12.65 -8.50 10.91
N PRO A 214 11.79 -7.94 10.04
CA PRO A 214 10.49 -7.44 10.44
C PRO A 214 9.69 -8.56 11.11
N ARG A 215 8.81 -8.23 12.05
CA ARG A 215 7.82 -9.20 12.55
C ARG A 215 6.86 -9.58 11.42
N SER A 216 6.51 -10.86 11.31
CA SER A 216 5.38 -11.25 10.46
C SER A 216 4.10 -10.72 11.07
N ALA A 217 3.25 -10.09 10.26
CA ALA A 217 1.87 -9.78 10.62
C ALA A 217 1.08 -11.07 10.89
#